data_AF-A0A9P5PE61-F1
#
_entry.id   AF-A0A9P5PE61-F1
#
_cell.length_a   1.000
_cell.length_b   1.000
_cell.length_c   1.000
_cell.angle_alpha   90.00
_cell.angle_beta   90.00
_cell.angle_gamma   90.00
#
_symmetry.space_group_name_H-M   'P 1'
#
loop_
_entity.id
_entity.type
_entity.pdbx_description
1 polymer ?
#
loop_
_entity_poly.entity_id
_entity_poly.type
_entity_poly.pdbx_seq_one_letter_code
_entity_poly.pdbx_strand_id
1 'polypeptide(L)'
;MVLQPAIPTLEALNTKNETRVDNVFCSETLTGKITRCYVDPKLRPPLTDHYAIITEIDLLLETAPQRPKRNWRKTEWDVFLADFINAMDKLAEPTEITTIEEFDTRLKNAGRNHMGNNRQARTVNQDPGDLWSSRKALPAC
;
A
#
# COMPACT_ATOMS: atom_id res chain seq x y z
N MET A 1 9.09 -11.01 16.53
CA MET A 1 9.60 -9.94 15.64
C MET A 1 10.69 -10.53 14.78
N VAL A 2 10.75 -10.13 13.52
CA VAL A 2 11.65 -10.72 12.51
C VAL A 2 12.96 -9.96 12.42
N LEU A 3 12.90 -8.63 12.42
CA LEU A 3 14.09 -7.80 12.42
C LEU A 3 14.85 -8.02 13.73
N GLN A 4 16.16 -8.26 13.63
CA GLN A 4 16.99 -8.50 14.81
C GLN A 4 16.97 -7.30 15.77
N PRO A 5 17.07 -7.56 17.09
CA PRO A 5 17.15 -6.50 18.08
C PRO A 5 18.41 -5.66 17.88
N ALA A 6 18.36 -4.40 18.35
CA ALA A 6 19.47 -3.46 18.35
C ALA A 6 20.03 -3.05 16.97
N ILE A 7 19.40 -3.44 15.85
CA ILE A 7 19.73 -2.87 14.54
C ILE A 7 19.04 -1.51 14.39
N PRO A 8 19.77 -0.40 14.16
CA PRO A 8 19.17 0.89 13.86
C PRO A 8 18.32 0.86 12.60
N THR A 9 17.17 1.50 12.63
CA THR A 9 16.28 1.66 11.47
C THR A 9 16.14 3.11 11.06
N LEU A 10 16.68 4.03 11.85
CA LEU A 10 16.67 5.47 11.60
C LEU A 10 17.97 6.12 12.11
N GLU A 11 18.40 7.18 11.45
CA GLU A 11 19.42 8.13 11.92
C GLU A 11 18.84 9.55 11.90
N ALA A 12 18.65 10.15 13.08
CA ALA A 12 18.09 11.48 13.18
C ALA A 12 18.96 12.51 12.42
N LEU A 13 18.35 13.28 11.52
CA LEU A 13 19.09 14.15 10.58
C LEU A 13 20.01 15.17 11.28
N ASN A 14 19.56 15.73 12.40
CA ASN A 14 20.25 16.81 13.12
C ASN A 14 21.33 16.29 14.07
N THR A 15 21.01 15.29 14.89
CA THR A 15 21.93 14.78 15.94
C THR A 15 22.81 13.63 15.46
N LYS A 16 22.47 13.00 14.34
CA LYS A 16 23.08 11.74 13.86
C LYS A 16 22.93 10.57 14.84
N ASN A 17 22.00 10.68 15.78
CA ASN A 17 21.69 9.58 16.67
C ASN A 17 20.95 8.48 15.92
N GLU A 18 21.47 7.27 16.05
CA GLU A 18 20.85 6.07 15.51
C GLU A 18 19.83 5.50 16.49
N THR A 19 18.64 5.19 16.01
CA THR A 19 17.56 4.61 16.81
C THR A 19 16.83 3.51 16.04
N ARG A 20 16.08 2.69 16.77
CA ARG A 20 15.27 1.59 16.22
C ARG A 20 13.79 1.82 16.53
N VAL A 21 13.13 2.58 15.66
CA VAL A 21 11.69 2.90 15.80
C VAL A 21 10.82 1.98 14.95
N ASP A 22 11.35 1.50 13.83
CA ASP A 22 10.65 0.60 12.92
C ASP A 22 10.82 -0.88 13.29
N ASN A 23 9.79 -1.68 13.02
CA ASN A 23 9.73 -3.09 13.35
C ASN A 23 9.10 -3.91 12.23
N VAL A 24 9.53 -5.17 12.09
CA VAL A 24 8.92 -6.14 11.18
C VAL A 24 8.28 -7.26 12.01
N PHE A 25 6.95 -7.36 11.91
CA PHE A 25 6.16 -8.42 12.52
C PHE A 25 5.72 -9.43 11.45
N CYS A 26 5.56 -10.68 11.86
CA CYS A 26 5.21 -11.78 10.97
C CYS A 26 4.27 -12.73 11.69
N SER A 27 3.32 -13.31 10.95
CA SER A 27 2.47 -14.38 11.47
C SER A 27 3.29 -15.65 11.65
N GLU A 28 2.86 -16.51 12.59
CA GLU A 28 3.53 -17.78 12.85
C GLU A 28 3.69 -18.64 11.59
N THR A 29 2.66 -18.65 10.74
CA THR A 29 2.63 -19.38 9.45
C THR A 29 3.69 -18.93 8.45
N LEU A 30 4.17 -17.69 8.56
CA LEU A 30 5.12 -17.10 7.62
C LEU A 30 6.54 -17.02 8.21
N THR A 31 6.70 -17.17 9.54
CA THR A 31 8.01 -17.14 10.21
C THR A 31 9.02 -18.09 9.60
N GLY A 32 8.61 -19.34 9.30
CA GLY A 32 9.51 -20.34 8.70
C GLY A 32 9.86 -20.09 7.23
N LYS A 33 9.23 -19.10 6.58
CA LYS A 33 9.47 -18.71 5.18
C LYS A 33 10.34 -17.47 5.07
N ILE A 34 10.58 -16.75 6.16
CA ILE A 34 11.49 -15.60 6.12
C ILE A 34 12.91 -16.12 6.18
N THR A 35 13.65 -15.92 5.08
CA THR A 35 15.06 -16.32 4.99
C THR A 35 15.97 -15.28 5.61
N ARG A 36 15.60 -13.99 5.53
CA ARG A 36 16.39 -12.89 6.08
C ARG A 36 15.54 -11.67 6.38
N CYS A 37 15.93 -10.91 7.40
CA CYS A 37 15.40 -9.57 7.67
C CYS A 37 16.52 -8.69 8.23
N TYR A 38 16.87 -7.62 7.52
CA TYR A 38 18.02 -6.78 7.83
C TYR A 38 17.81 -5.34 7.37
N VAL A 39 18.69 -4.44 7.83
CA VAL A 39 18.72 -3.04 7.39
C VAL A 39 19.88 -2.85 6.43
N ASP A 40 19.66 -2.12 5.33
CA ASP A 40 20.72 -1.66 4.45
C ASP A 40 20.76 -0.12 4.40
N PRO A 41 21.66 0.50 5.17
CA PRO A 41 21.84 1.94 5.16
C PRO A 41 22.18 2.55 3.79
N LYS A 42 22.81 1.78 2.89
CA LYS A 42 23.20 2.25 1.56
C LYS A 42 22.01 2.44 0.63
N LEU A 43 20.87 1.83 0.96
CA LEU A 43 19.62 1.94 0.22
C LEU A 43 18.68 2.99 0.83
N ARG A 44 19.21 3.87 1.70
CA ARG A 44 18.47 5.01 2.25
C ARG A 44 17.89 5.86 1.10
N PRO A 45 16.55 5.99 1.00
CA PRO A 45 15.94 6.85 0.01
C PRO A 45 16.33 8.33 0.20
N PRO A 46 16.23 9.17 -0.84
CA PRO A 46 16.43 10.59 -0.68
C PRO A 46 15.35 11.18 0.25
N LEU A 47 15.74 12.19 1.04
CA LEU A 47 14.85 12.98 1.90
C LEU A 47 14.19 12.20 3.06
N THR A 48 14.82 11.14 3.55
CA THR A 48 14.39 10.42 4.76
C THR A 48 15.57 10.16 5.70
N ASP A 49 15.31 10.17 7.00
CA ASP A 49 16.19 9.69 8.08
C ASP A 49 16.07 8.17 8.32
N HIS A 50 15.08 7.51 7.71
CA HIS A 50 14.88 6.08 7.86
C HIS A 50 15.77 5.28 6.88
N TYR A 51 16.31 4.18 7.38
CA TYR A 51 16.99 3.17 6.59
C TYR A 51 15.99 2.18 5.99
N ALA A 52 16.32 1.63 4.83
CA ALA A 52 15.51 0.57 4.24
C ALA A 52 15.64 -0.73 5.07
N ILE A 53 14.51 -1.29 5.51
CA ILE A 53 14.43 -2.65 6.04
C ILE A 53 14.09 -3.60 4.89
N ILE A 54 14.94 -4.61 4.69
CA ILE A 54 14.80 -5.62 3.64
C ILE A 54 14.40 -6.93 4.30
N THR A 55 13.29 -7.50 3.84
CA THR A 55 12.83 -8.82 4.25
C THR A 55 12.79 -9.73 3.03
N GLU A 56 13.56 -10.81 3.09
CA GLU A 56 13.59 -11.85 2.07
C GLU A 56 12.66 -12.98 2.52
N ILE A 57 11.73 -13.36 1.65
CA ILE A 57 10.70 -14.35 1.94
C ILE A 57 10.72 -15.41 0.84
N ASP A 58 10.87 -16.67 1.21
CA ASP A 58 10.80 -17.81 0.32
C ASP A 58 9.34 -18.21 0.06
N LEU A 59 8.81 -17.70 -1.05
CA LEU A 59 7.44 -17.96 -1.52
C LEU A 59 7.45 -18.52 -2.93
N LEU A 60 6.82 -19.68 -3.09
CA LEU A 60 6.33 -20.14 -4.38
C LEU A 60 5.03 -19.40 -4.67
N LEU A 61 5.09 -18.41 -5.56
CA LEU A 61 3.94 -17.63 -5.98
C LEU A 61 3.45 -18.14 -7.33
N GLU A 62 2.23 -18.69 -7.37
CA GLU A 62 1.53 -18.89 -8.64
C GLU A 62 1.24 -17.52 -9.26
N THR A 63 1.64 -17.34 -10.52
CA THR A 63 1.46 -16.07 -11.21
C THR A 63 0.00 -15.92 -11.59
N ALA A 64 -0.76 -15.15 -10.82
CA ALA A 64 -2.12 -14.80 -11.20
C ALA A 64 -2.10 -13.83 -12.40
N PRO A 65 -3.08 -13.93 -13.33
CA PRO A 65 -3.23 -12.95 -14.39
C PRO A 65 -3.39 -11.56 -13.79
N GLN A 66 -2.60 -10.61 -14.29
CA GLN A 66 -2.64 -9.23 -13.84
C GLN A 66 -4.02 -8.65 -14.14
N ARG A 67 -4.74 -8.27 -13.09
CA ARG A 67 -5.97 -7.47 -13.25
C ARG A 67 -5.58 -6.01 -13.42
N PRO A 68 -6.29 -5.24 -14.26
CA PRO A 68 -6.12 -3.80 -14.31
C PRO A 68 -6.23 -3.21 -12.90
N LYS A 69 -5.19 -2.49 -12.45
CA LYS A 69 -5.19 -1.77 -11.16
C LYS A 69 -5.49 -0.31 -11.42
N ARG A 70 -6.24 0.32 -10.51
CA ARG A 70 -6.42 1.78 -10.51
C ARG A 70 -5.06 2.43 -10.35
N ASN A 71 -4.69 3.31 -11.28
CA ASN A 71 -3.44 4.04 -11.24
C ASN A 71 -3.70 5.48 -10.79
N TRP A 72 -3.50 5.75 -9.51
CA TRP A 72 -3.73 7.08 -8.94
C TRP A 72 -2.88 8.19 -9.59
N ARG A 73 -1.72 7.84 -10.16
CA ARG A 73 -0.86 8.81 -10.87
C ARG A 73 -1.42 9.24 -12.23
N LYS A 74 -2.31 8.42 -12.81
CA LYS A 74 -3.01 8.69 -14.08
C LYS A 74 -4.47 9.11 -13.86
N THR A 75 -4.86 9.39 -12.62
CA THR A 75 -6.20 9.89 -12.32
C THR A 75 -6.29 11.34 -12.77
N GLU A 76 -7.33 11.67 -13.53
CA GLU A 76 -7.76 13.06 -13.73
C GLU A 76 -8.35 13.57 -12.41
N TRP A 77 -7.51 14.18 -11.58
CA TRP A 77 -7.84 14.48 -10.18
C TRP A 77 -9.03 15.43 -10.04
N ASP A 78 -9.15 16.41 -10.93
CA ASP A 78 -10.25 17.38 -10.88
C ASP A 78 -11.61 16.70 -11.12
N VAL A 79 -11.67 15.78 -12.08
CA VAL A 79 -12.88 14.99 -12.37
C VAL A 79 -13.21 14.07 -11.20
N PHE A 80 -12.20 13.38 -10.67
CA PHE A 80 -12.39 12.51 -9.51
C PHE A 80 -12.90 13.29 -8.29
N LEU A 81 -12.34 14.47 -8.00
CA LEU A 81 -12.75 15.29 -6.87
C LEU A 81 -14.18 15.81 -7.05
N ALA A 82 -14.55 16.26 -8.24
CA ALA A 82 -15.92 16.69 -8.53
C ALA A 82 -16.92 15.54 -8.30
N ASP A 83 -16.62 14.35 -8.84
CA ASP A 83 -17.46 13.16 -8.65
C ASP A 83 -17.53 12.74 -7.18
N PHE A 84 -16.39 12.81 -6.47
CA PHE A 84 -16.31 12.47 -5.05
C PHE A 84 -17.16 13.42 -4.19
N ILE A 85 -17.06 14.73 -4.40
CA ILE A 85 -17.88 15.72 -3.69
C ILE A 85 -19.36 15.47 -3.96
N ASN A 86 -19.75 15.30 -5.23
CA ASN A 86 -21.13 14.98 -5.60
C ASN A 86 -21.64 13.66 -4.97
N ALA A 87 -20.76 12.71 -4.71
CA ALA A 87 -21.11 11.47 -4.01
C ALA A 87 -21.23 11.70 -2.49
N MET A 88 -20.35 12.51 -1.91
CA MET A 88 -20.38 12.89 -0.49
C MET A 88 -21.64 13.67 -0.14
N ASP A 89 -22.08 14.60 -0.99
CA ASP A 89 -23.30 15.39 -0.80
C ASP A 89 -24.58 14.54 -0.75
N LYS A 90 -24.52 13.31 -1.27
CA LYS A 90 -25.64 12.35 -1.23
C LYS A 90 -25.65 11.51 0.04
N LEU A 91 -24.59 11.56 0.83
CA LEU A 91 -24.53 10.86 2.11
C LEU A 91 -25.22 11.69 3.19
N ALA A 92 -25.91 11.01 4.09
CA ALA A 92 -26.45 11.67 5.28
C ALA A 92 -25.30 12.19 6.14
N GLU A 93 -25.54 13.32 6.83
CA GLU A 93 -24.57 13.86 7.77
C GLU A 93 -24.17 12.80 8.82
N PRO A 94 -22.88 12.71 9.18
CA PRO A 94 -22.46 11.82 10.24
C PRO A 94 -23.16 12.20 11.55
N THR A 95 -23.93 11.26 12.10
CA THR A 95 -24.53 11.42 13.43
C THR A 95 -23.64 10.83 14.50
N GLU A 96 -23.56 11.50 15.64
CA GLU A 96 -22.81 11.06 16.81
C GLU A 96 -23.35 9.71 17.31
N ILE A 97 -22.44 8.79 17.62
CA ILE A 97 -22.78 7.50 18.20
C ILE A 97 -22.78 7.68 19.71
N THR A 98 -23.94 7.50 20.34
CA THR A 98 -24.10 7.82 21.77
C THR A 98 -24.18 6.57 22.65
N THR A 99 -24.28 5.38 22.05
CA THR A 99 -24.43 4.11 22.76
C THR A 99 -23.55 3.01 22.18
N ILE A 100 -23.20 2.02 23.01
CA ILE A 100 -22.39 0.86 22.61
C ILE A 100 -23.16 -0.01 21.62
N GLU A 101 -24.47 -0.15 21.81
CA GLU A 101 -25.34 -0.94 20.94
C GLU A 101 -25.44 -0.34 19.53
N GLU A 102 -25.51 0.99 19.44
CA GLU A 102 -25.47 1.72 18.18
C GLU A 102 -24.11 1.56 17.50
N PHE A 103 -23.02 1.67 18.26
CA PHE A 103 -21.67 1.45 17.77
C PHE A 103 -21.54 0.05 17.15
N ASP A 104 -21.91 -0.99 17.88
CA ASP A 104 -21.83 -2.38 17.43
C ASP A 104 -22.68 -2.65 16.19
N THR A 105 -23.85 -2.01 16.11
CA THR A 105 -24.75 -2.12 14.95
C THR A 105 -24.13 -1.48 13.71
N ARG A 106 -23.58 -0.26 13.83
CA ARG A 106 -22.91 0.42 12.72
C ARG A 106 -21.66 -0.34 12.28
N LEU A 107 -20.88 -0.88 13.22
CA LEU A 107 -19.69 -1.69 12.93
C LEU A 107 -20.03 -2.96 12.13
N LYS A 108 -21.09 -3.68 12.53
CA LYS A 108 -21.58 -4.86 11.80
C LYS A 108 -22.02 -4.52 10.36
N ASN A 109 -22.64 -3.35 10.16
CA ASN A 109 -23.08 -2.91 8.84
C ASN A 109 -21.92 -2.44 7.95
N ALA A 110 -20.91 -1.77 8.52
CA ALA A 110 -19.70 -1.37 7.79
C ALA A 110 -18.94 -2.58 7.21
N GLY A 111 -18.89 -3.70 7.95
CA GLY A 111 -18.27 -4.95 7.49
C GLY A 111 -18.97 -5.61 6.30
N ARG A 112 -20.30 -5.43 6.15
CA ARG A 112 -21.08 -6.02 5.03
C ARG A 112 -20.87 -5.27 3.71
N ASN A 113 -20.72 -3.94 3.77
CA ASN A 113 -20.55 -3.11 2.57
C ASN A 113 -19.19 -3.29 1.88
N HIS A 114 -18.20 -3.88 2.57
CA HIS A 114 -16.90 -4.19 1.98
C HIS A 114 -16.92 -5.41 1.03
N MET A 115 -17.88 -6.34 1.17
CA MET A 115 -17.99 -7.51 0.27
C MET A 115 -18.84 -7.27 -1.00
N GLY A 116 -19.66 -6.22 -1.04
CA GLY A 116 -20.66 -6.02 -2.11
C GLY A 116 -20.19 -5.25 -3.35
N ASN A 117 -19.11 -4.47 -3.27
CA ASN A 117 -18.83 -3.45 -4.30
C ASN A 117 -17.82 -3.86 -5.39
N ASN A 118 -17.47 -5.15 -5.49
CA ASN A 118 -16.48 -5.66 -6.45
C ASN A 118 -17.09 -6.43 -7.65
N ARG A 119 -18.41 -6.31 -7.90
CA ARG A 119 -19.10 -6.95 -9.04
C ARG A 119 -19.94 -6.00 -9.88
N GLN A 120 -19.39 -4.85 -10.26
CA GLN A 120 -19.87 -4.18 -11.48
C GLN A 120 -18.71 -4.00 -12.43
N ALA A 121 -18.56 -4.99 -13.31
CA ALA A 121 -17.81 -4.85 -14.54
C ALA A 121 -18.44 -3.73 -15.35
N ARG A 122 -17.86 -2.52 -15.31
CA ARG A 122 -18.05 -1.54 -16.38
C ARG A 122 -17.21 -2.01 -17.56
N THR A 123 -17.87 -2.59 -18.56
CA THR A 123 -17.34 -2.74 -19.91
C THR A 123 -17.09 -1.33 -20.47
N VAL A 124 -15.85 -0.88 -20.46
CA VAL A 124 -15.42 0.25 -21.29
C VAL A 124 -14.46 -0.32 -22.32
N ASN A 125 -14.94 -0.39 -23.56
CA ASN A 125 -14.12 -0.63 -24.74
C ASN A 125 -13.03 0.45 -24.83
N GLN A 126 -11.76 0.07 -24.74
CA GLN A 126 -10.66 0.84 -25.32
C GLN A 126 -9.61 -0.12 -25.91
N ASP A 127 -9.23 0.18 -27.15
CA ASP A 127 -8.40 -0.58 -28.10
C ASP A 127 -7.04 -1.06 -27.59
N PRO A 128 -6.48 -2.13 -28.21
CA PRO A 128 -5.13 -2.60 -27.94
C PRO A 128 -4.11 -1.74 -28.70
N GLY A 129 -3.65 -0.65 -28.07
CA GLY A 129 -2.53 0.15 -28.55
C GLY A 129 -1.25 -0.19 -27.82
N ASP A 130 -0.32 -0.85 -28.51
CA ASP A 130 1.05 -1.16 -28.11
C ASP A 130 1.77 0.00 -27.39
N LEU A 131 2.12 -0.21 -26.12
CA LEU A 131 3.01 0.67 -25.35
C LEU A 131 4.11 -0.16 -24.66
N TRP A 132 4.81 -1.00 -25.44
CA TRP A 132 6.13 -1.55 -25.05
C TRP A 132 7.14 -1.49 -26.22
N SER A 133 7.06 -0.46 -27.06
CA SER A 133 8.00 -0.31 -28.19
C SER A 133 8.64 1.07 -28.20
N SER A 134 9.30 1.46 -27.09
CA SER A 134 10.22 2.61 -27.06
C SER A 134 11.08 2.61 -25.80
N ARG A 135 12.02 1.66 -25.71
CA ARG A 135 13.31 1.93 -25.04
C ARG A 135 14.35 2.07 -26.14
N LYS A 136 14.72 3.31 -26.45
CA LYS A 136 15.91 3.59 -27.25
C LYS A 136 17.11 3.01 -26.51
N ALA A 137 17.88 2.20 -27.20
CA ALA A 137 19.20 1.76 -26.78
C ALA A 137 20.07 2.98 -26.43
N LEU A 138 20.73 2.94 -25.28
CA LEU A 138 21.83 3.85 -24.96
C LEU A 138 23.04 3.43 -25.81
N PRO A 139 23.77 4.38 -26.43
CA PRO A 139 24.97 4.04 -27.17
C PRO A 139 26.13 3.70 -26.22
N ALA A 140 26.92 2.72 -26.62
CA ALA A 140 28.18 2.37 -25.99
C ALA A 140 29.24 3.45 -26.28
N CYS A 141 29.93 3.88 -25.22
CA CYS A 141 31.32 4.32 -25.20
C CYS A 141 31.86 4.08 -23.78
#